data_AF-A0A921QDI6-F1
#
_entry.id   AF-A0A921QDI6-F1
#
_cell.length_a   1.000
_cell.length_b   1.000
_cell.length_c   1.000
_cell.angle_alpha   90.00
_cell.angle_beta   90.00
_cell.angle_gamma   90.00
#
_symmetry.space_group_name_H-M   'P 1'
#
loop_
_entity.id
_entity.type
_entity.pdbx_description
1 polymer ?
#
loop_
_entity_poly.entity_id
_entity_poly.type
_entity_poly.pdbx_seq_one_letter_code
_entity_poly.pdbx_strand_id
1 'polypeptide(L)'
;MRLLDLLTGVDLIDQIMDFPVDPIMAAKAYKYKAELLLKEYLLADSYVLYTSVFVGLLMCKLSYDFTHTISSVYFKGYASLTKMKKIEWNNRGMSTVHAIFITMMSVYLVFLSDLFSDQLDGPVTFRTSHLSNFTLGVSVGYFIADLAMIFWFYPSLGGMEYVFHHILCLVCAVYAMLSGEGQLYAYMFLISETTTPGINLRWFLDVAGKKNSKAYIVNGVAMFITWLVSAKTLHLSFLLQ
;
A
#
# COMPACT_ATOMS: atom_id res chain seq x y z
N MET A 1 23.23 -18.57 -28.03
CA MET A 1 24.22 -18.45 -26.94
C MET A 1 25.55 -17.95 -27.52
N ARG A 2 25.57 -16.74 -28.09
CA ARG A 2 26.77 -16.09 -28.68
C ARG A 2 26.57 -14.64 -29.18
N LEU A 3 25.41 -14.03 -28.94
CA LEU A 3 25.14 -12.63 -29.35
C LEU A 3 24.79 -11.70 -28.18
N LEU A 4 24.65 -12.23 -26.96
CA LEU A 4 24.39 -11.43 -25.75
C LEU A 4 25.67 -11.12 -24.96
N ASP A 5 26.75 -11.86 -25.20
CA ASP A 5 28.04 -11.65 -24.53
C ASP A 5 28.83 -10.47 -25.17
N LEU A 6 28.39 -9.95 -26.33
CA LEU A 6 29.06 -8.84 -27.02
C LEU A 6 28.51 -7.44 -26.66
N LEU A 7 27.46 -7.35 -25.83
CA LEU A 7 26.79 -6.07 -25.49
C LEU A 7 26.99 -5.62 -24.04
N THR A 8 27.60 -6.45 -23.19
CA THR A 8 28.12 -6.00 -21.90
C THR A 8 29.51 -5.43 -22.13
N GLY A 9 29.68 -4.11 -22.08
CA GLY A 9 31.00 -3.44 -22.10
C GLY A 9 31.93 -3.80 -20.93
N VAL A 10 31.65 -4.89 -20.23
CA VAL A 10 32.40 -5.48 -19.12
C VAL A 10 33.59 -6.29 -19.65
N ASP A 11 33.38 -7.14 -20.67
CA ASP A 11 34.43 -8.04 -21.18
C ASP A 11 35.56 -7.30 -21.93
N LEU A 12 35.24 -6.18 -22.59
CA LEU A 12 36.23 -5.38 -23.33
C LEU A 12 37.17 -4.61 -22.39
N ILE A 13 36.72 -4.26 -21.18
CA ILE A 13 37.50 -3.50 -20.19
C ILE A 13 38.33 -4.44 -19.32
N ASP A 14 37.79 -5.61 -18.96
CA ASP A 14 38.58 -6.64 -18.28
C ASP A 14 39.76 -7.11 -19.16
N GLN A 15 39.62 -7.12 -20.50
CA GLN A 15 40.73 -7.32 -21.44
C GLN A 15 41.73 -6.15 -21.52
N ILE A 16 41.35 -4.92 -21.14
CA ILE A 16 42.24 -3.74 -21.12
C ILE A 16 43.05 -3.67 -19.82
N MET A 17 42.59 -4.32 -18.74
CA MET A 17 43.23 -4.29 -17.42
C MET A 17 44.45 -5.22 -17.25
N ASP A 18 44.81 -6.02 -18.26
CA ASP A 18 46.06 -6.83 -18.25
C ASP A 18 47.33 -6.00 -18.54
N PHE A 19 47.19 -4.71 -18.84
CA PHE A 19 48.30 -3.76 -18.89
C PHE A 19 48.49 -3.07 -17.54
N PRO A 20 49.72 -2.65 -17.16
CA PRO A 20 49.97 -2.00 -15.87
C PRO A 20 49.24 -0.64 -15.85
N VAL A 21 47.99 -0.64 -15.40
CA VAL A 21 47.20 0.56 -15.15
C VAL A 21 47.75 1.18 -13.87
N ASP A 22 48.16 2.44 -13.94
CA ASP A 22 48.53 3.25 -12.77
C ASP A 22 47.49 3.02 -11.65
N PRO A 23 47.89 2.60 -10.43
CA PRO A 23 46.97 2.34 -9.32
C PRO A 23 45.97 3.49 -9.06
N ILE A 24 46.38 4.74 -9.34
CA ILE A 24 45.50 5.91 -9.22
C ILE A 24 44.39 5.91 -10.27
N MET A 25 44.71 5.49 -11.50
CA MET A 25 43.76 5.37 -12.60
C MET A 25 42.78 4.22 -12.37
N ALA A 26 43.26 3.08 -11.87
CA ALA A 26 42.40 1.96 -11.46
C ALA A 26 41.44 2.38 -10.34
N ALA A 27 41.93 3.04 -9.28
CA ALA A 27 41.08 3.51 -8.18
C ALA A 27 39.98 4.50 -8.64
N LYS A 28 40.31 5.41 -9.58
CA LYS A 28 39.32 6.32 -10.19
C LYS A 28 38.26 5.55 -11.01
N ALA A 29 38.67 4.54 -11.77
CA ALA A 29 37.74 3.70 -12.53
C ALA A 29 36.78 2.92 -11.62
N TYR A 30 37.29 2.33 -10.53
CA TYR A 30 36.45 1.67 -9.52
C TYR A 30 35.47 2.62 -8.85
N LYS A 31 35.93 3.82 -8.44
CA LYS A 31 35.05 4.85 -7.85
C LYS A 31 33.94 5.26 -8.82
N TYR A 32 34.29 5.51 -10.09
CA TYR A 32 33.31 5.85 -11.13
C TYR A 32 32.29 4.72 -11.35
N LYS A 33 32.74 3.47 -11.40
CA LYS A 33 31.86 2.29 -11.52
C LYS A 33 30.93 2.17 -10.32
N ALA A 34 31.42 2.40 -9.10
CA ALA A 34 30.61 2.38 -7.90
C ALA A 34 29.55 3.50 -7.88
N GLU A 35 29.92 4.71 -8.29
CA GLU A 35 28.98 5.85 -8.41
C GLU A 35 27.91 5.58 -9.48
N LEU A 36 28.29 4.97 -10.61
CA LEU A 36 27.35 4.60 -11.68
C LEU A 36 26.35 3.53 -11.21
N LEU A 37 26.84 2.47 -10.57
CA LEU A 37 25.99 1.41 -10.01
C LEU A 37 25.06 1.95 -8.92
N LEU A 38 25.56 2.83 -8.05
CA LEU A 38 24.75 3.50 -7.04
C LEU A 38 23.64 4.34 -7.68
N LYS A 39 23.96 5.08 -8.74
CA LYS A 39 22.97 5.89 -9.46
C LYS A 39 21.92 5.03 -10.15
N GLU A 40 22.32 3.94 -10.81
CA GLU A 40 21.40 2.99 -11.43
C GLU A 40 20.48 2.34 -10.39
N TYR A 41 21.04 1.93 -9.25
CA TYR A 41 20.31 1.35 -8.14
C TYR A 41 19.26 2.33 -7.57
N LEU A 42 19.65 3.58 -7.28
CA LEU A 42 18.73 4.61 -6.77
C LEU A 42 17.61 4.95 -7.76
N LEU A 43 17.92 4.96 -9.06
CA LEU A 43 16.93 5.19 -10.11
C LEU A 43 15.93 4.02 -10.23
N ALA A 44 16.42 2.78 -10.12
CA ALA A 44 15.58 1.58 -10.14
C ALA A 44 14.61 1.57 -8.94
N ASP A 45 15.10 1.86 -7.73
CA ASP A 45 14.27 1.96 -6.53
C ASP A 45 13.20 3.06 -6.67
N SER A 46 13.58 4.23 -7.19
CA SER A 46 12.64 5.33 -7.43
C SER A 46 11.52 4.92 -8.41
N TYR A 47 11.85 4.18 -9.48
CA TYR A 47 10.87 3.71 -10.45
C TYR A 47 9.85 2.76 -9.82
N VAL A 48 10.29 1.83 -8.97
CA VAL A 48 9.38 0.91 -8.24
C VAL A 48 8.39 1.68 -7.37
N LEU A 49 8.85 2.73 -6.68
CA LEU A 49 7.97 3.55 -5.84
C LEU A 49 6.91 4.28 -6.67
N TYR A 50 7.31 5.04 -7.69
CA TYR A 50 6.33 5.80 -8.49
C TYR A 50 5.37 4.91 -9.28
N THR A 51 5.86 3.78 -9.80
CA THR A 51 5.00 2.81 -10.49
C THR A 51 3.99 2.18 -9.53
N SER A 52 4.38 1.86 -8.29
CA SER A 52 3.45 1.31 -7.30
C SER A 52 2.34 2.29 -6.91
N VAL A 53 2.64 3.59 -6.81
CA VAL A 53 1.63 4.65 -6.60
C VAL A 53 0.65 4.72 -7.77
N PHE A 54 1.17 4.67 -9.00
CA PHE A 54 0.34 4.65 -10.20
C PHE A 54 -0.55 3.39 -10.27
N VAL A 55 0.00 2.22 -9.90
CA VAL A 55 -0.78 0.97 -9.77
C VAL A 55 -1.90 1.14 -8.75
N GLY A 56 -1.64 1.78 -7.60
CA GLY A 56 -2.65 2.10 -6.60
C GLY A 56 -3.79 2.95 -7.16
N LEU A 57 -3.47 4.03 -7.88
CA LEU A 57 -4.46 4.89 -8.54
C LEU A 57 -5.29 4.12 -9.57
N LEU A 58 -4.66 3.26 -10.36
CA LEU A 58 -5.33 2.41 -11.34
C LEU A 58 -6.25 1.39 -10.65
N MET A 59 -5.78 0.73 -9.58
CA MET A 59 -6.58 -0.19 -8.77
C MET A 59 -7.80 0.50 -8.17
N CYS A 60 -7.67 1.75 -7.72
CA CYS A 60 -8.81 2.55 -7.26
C CYS A 60 -9.85 2.72 -8.36
N LYS A 61 -9.44 3.16 -9.56
CA LYS A 61 -10.37 3.34 -10.68
C LYS A 61 -11.05 2.04 -11.08
N LEU A 62 -10.28 0.95 -11.19
CA LEU A 62 -10.82 -0.37 -11.53
C LEU A 62 -11.80 -0.88 -10.47
N SER A 63 -11.48 -0.72 -9.19
CA SER A 63 -12.33 -1.15 -8.07
C SER A 63 -13.63 -0.34 -8.01
N TYR A 64 -13.56 0.96 -8.27
CA TYR A 64 -14.73 1.83 -8.37
C TYR A 64 -15.66 1.39 -9.51
N ASP A 65 -15.11 1.18 -10.70
CA ASP A 65 -15.88 0.77 -11.89
C ASP A 65 -16.45 -0.64 -11.75
N PHE A 66 -15.67 -1.55 -11.17
CA PHE A 66 -16.10 -2.90 -10.84
C PHE A 66 -17.28 -2.87 -9.86
N THR A 67 -17.17 -2.07 -8.79
CA THR A 67 -18.25 -1.89 -7.81
C THR A 67 -19.49 -1.34 -8.50
N HIS A 68 -19.34 -0.32 -9.35
CA HIS A 68 -20.45 0.25 -10.10
C HIS A 68 -21.14 -0.80 -10.98
N THR A 69 -20.35 -1.56 -11.75
CA THR A 69 -20.85 -2.57 -12.69
C THR A 69 -21.58 -3.68 -11.95
N ILE A 70 -20.95 -4.30 -10.95
CA ILE A 70 -21.59 -5.35 -10.14
C ILE A 70 -22.84 -4.81 -9.44
N SER A 71 -22.78 -3.61 -8.87
CA SER A 71 -23.92 -3.04 -8.15
C SER A 71 -25.10 -2.76 -9.07
N SER A 72 -24.84 -2.26 -10.28
CA SER A 72 -25.90 -2.00 -11.27
C SER A 72 -26.61 -3.27 -11.76
N VAL A 73 -25.88 -4.40 -11.84
CA VAL A 73 -26.42 -5.69 -12.31
C VAL A 73 -27.15 -6.45 -11.20
N TYR A 74 -26.54 -6.55 -10.02
CA TYR A 74 -27.00 -7.48 -8.97
C TYR A 74 -27.84 -6.81 -7.88
N PHE A 75 -27.76 -5.49 -7.71
CA PHE A 75 -28.43 -4.79 -6.63
C PHE A 75 -29.53 -3.88 -7.18
N LYS A 76 -30.77 -4.38 -7.23
CA LYS A 76 -31.93 -3.60 -7.72
C LYS A 76 -32.10 -2.23 -7.04
N GLY A 77 -31.79 -2.15 -5.74
CA GLY A 77 -31.84 -0.89 -4.98
C GLY A 77 -30.78 0.14 -5.39
N TYR A 78 -29.69 -0.29 -6.03
CA TYR A 78 -28.62 0.60 -6.49
C TYR A 78 -29.13 1.57 -7.57
N ALA A 79 -29.93 1.08 -8.52
CA ALA A 79 -30.47 1.90 -9.61
C ALA A 79 -31.33 3.08 -9.09
N SER A 80 -32.07 2.87 -8.00
CA SER A 80 -32.91 3.88 -7.34
C SER A 80 -32.16 4.88 -6.45
N LEU A 81 -30.85 4.68 -6.20
CA LEU A 81 -30.08 5.61 -5.38
C LEU A 81 -29.88 6.95 -6.10
N THR A 82 -29.82 8.02 -5.30
CA THR A 82 -29.42 9.35 -5.77
C THR A 82 -27.99 9.31 -6.32
N LYS A 83 -27.66 10.28 -7.20
CA LYS A 83 -26.31 10.37 -7.78
C LYS A 83 -25.22 10.38 -6.69
N MET A 84 -25.42 11.16 -5.63
CA MET A 84 -24.45 11.23 -4.53
C MET A 84 -24.33 9.91 -3.77
N LYS A 85 -25.45 9.21 -3.49
CA LYS A 85 -25.41 7.90 -2.83
C LYS A 85 -24.77 6.82 -3.69
N LYS A 86 -24.89 6.88 -5.02
CA LYS A 86 -24.14 6.00 -5.93
C LYS A 86 -22.64 6.25 -5.86
N ILE A 87 -22.24 7.52 -5.79
CA ILE A 87 -20.82 7.90 -5.64
C ILE A 87 -20.27 7.37 -4.31
N GLU A 88 -20.97 7.61 -3.19
CA GLU A 88 -20.57 7.08 -1.87
C GLU A 88 -20.53 5.55 -1.88
N TRP A 89 -21.52 4.90 -2.49
CA TRP A 89 -21.58 3.44 -2.61
C TRP A 89 -20.36 2.87 -3.34
N ASN A 90 -20.02 3.44 -4.50
CA ASN A 90 -18.88 3.00 -5.29
C ASN A 90 -17.55 3.28 -4.57
N ASN A 91 -17.46 4.42 -3.89
CA ASN A 91 -16.28 4.79 -3.09
C ASN A 91 -16.05 3.80 -1.94
N ARG A 92 -17.13 3.37 -1.28
CA ARG A 92 -17.08 2.32 -0.25
C ARG A 92 -16.65 0.96 -0.80
N GLY A 93 -17.05 0.63 -2.04
CA GLY A 93 -16.57 -0.59 -2.68
C GLY A 93 -15.07 -0.53 -2.97
N MET A 94 -14.59 0.61 -3.50
CA MET A 94 -13.16 0.87 -3.70
C MET A 94 -12.36 0.74 -2.40
N SER A 95 -12.81 1.37 -1.30
CA SER A 95 -12.12 1.28 -0.01
C SER A 95 -12.19 -0.12 0.60
N THR A 96 -13.25 -0.89 0.38
CA THR A 96 -13.31 -2.30 0.77
C THR A 96 -12.24 -3.14 0.07
N VAL A 97 -12.04 -2.96 -1.24
CA VAL A 97 -10.99 -3.70 -1.99
C VAL A 97 -9.60 -3.35 -1.47
N HIS A 98 -9.33 -2.06 -1.27
CA HIS A 98 -8.06 -1.62 -0.70
C HIS A 98 -7.83 -2.18 0.70
N ALA A 99 -8.81 -2.08 1.58
CA ALA A 99 -8.72 -2.55 2.95
C ALA A 99 -8.42 -4.06 3.04
N ILE A 100 -9.04 -4.89 2.18
CA ILE A 100 -8.73 -6.32 2.10
C ILE A 100 -7.29 -6.52 1.66
N PHE A 101 -6.87 -5.87 0.57
CA PHE A 101 -5.51 -5.97 0.05
C PHE A 101 -4.47 -5.59 1.12
N ILE A 102 -4.58 -4.40 1.70
CA ILE A 102 -3.57 -3.89 2.62
C ILE A 102 -3.57 -4.64 3.95
N THR A 103 -4.72 -5.12 4.43
CA THR A 103 -4.78 -5.98 5.62
C THR A 103 -4.03 -7.29 5.39
N MET A 104 -4.29 -7.98 4.27
CA MET A 104 -3.61 -9.24 3.95
C MET A 104 -2.10 -9.04 3.82
N MET A 105 -1.68 -8.00 3.09
CA MET A 105 -0.26 -7.70 2.90
C MET A 105 0.42 -7.29 4.22
N SER A 106 -0.25 -6.49 5.06
CA SER A 106 0.28 -6.12 6.38
C SER A 106 0.48 -7.33 7.27
N VAL A 107 -0.51 -8.24 7.34
CA VAL A 107 -0.40 -9.48 8.14
C VAL A 107 0.73 -10.36 7.61
N TYR A 108 0.82 -10.51 6.28
CA TYR A 108 1.91 -11.27 5.66
C TYR A 108 3.28 -10.68 6.00
N LEU A 109 3.49 -9.38 5.78
CA LEU A 109 4.77 -8.73 6.01
C LEU A 109 5.17 -8.73 7.49
N VAL A 110 4.23 -8.47 8.40
CA VAL A 110 4.50 -8.35 9.84
C VAL A 110 4.69 -9.70 10.52
N PHE A 111 3.86 -10.71 10.19
CA PHE A 111 3.82 -11.95 10.97
C PHE A 111 4.27 -13.20 10.22
N LEU A 112 4.17 -13.20 8.89
CA LEU A 112 4.43 -14.41 8.09
C LEU A 112 5.75 -14.33 7.31
N SER A 113 6.27 -13.12 7.11
CA SER A 113 7.55 -12.88 6.47
C SER A 113 8.66 -12.68 7.50
N ASP A 114 9.89 -13.02 7.13
CA ASP A 114 11.06 -12.80 7.99
C ASP A 114 11.53 -11.33 8.02
N LEU A 115 10.87 -10.42 7.28
CA LEU A 115 11.30 -9.03 7.09
C LEU A 115 11.54 -8.27 8.40
N PHE A 116 10.70 -8.52 9.40
CA PHE A 116 10.75 -7.86 10.70
C PHE A 116 11.11 -8.82 11.85
N SER A 117 11.76 -9.95 11.54
CA SER A 117 12.19 -10.95 12.53
C SER A 117 13.31 -10.43 13.43
N ASP A 118 13.25 -10.72 14.73
CA ASP A 118 14.29 -10.34 15.70
C ASP A 118 15.64 -11.04 15.46
N GLN A 119 15.67 -12.04 14.56
CA GLN A 119 16.89 -12.77 14.20
C GLN A 119 17.78 -12.04 13.18
N LEU A 120 17.26 -10.99 12.54
CA LEU A 120 18.02 -10.18 11.59
C LEU A 120 18.85 -9.12 12.33
N ASP A 121 20.01 -8.78 11.77
CA ASP A 121 20.86 -7.72 12.29
C ASP A 121 20.29 -6.32 12.00
N GLY A 122 20.65 -5.35 12.85
CA GLY A 122 20.27 -3.94 12.70
C GLY A 122 18.87 -3.60 13.22
N PRO A 123 18.52 -2.31 13.35
CA PRO A 123 17.25 -1.93 13.97
C PRO A 123 16.06 -2.22 13.05
N VAL A 124 15.00 -2.82 13.61
CA VAL A 124 13.78 -3.19 12.86
C VAL A 124 13.11 -2.01 12.16
N THR A 125 13.33 -0.80 12.66
CA THR A 125 12.80 0.45 12.10
C THR A 125 13.39 0.84 10.74
N PHE A 126 14.54 0.28 10.33
CA PHE A 126 15.18 0.58 9.04
C PHE A 126 15.05 -0.56 8.03
N ARG A 127 14.19 -1.55 8.30
CA ARG A 127 14.05 -2.74 7.46
C ARG A 127 12.95 -2.56 6.43
N THR A 128 13.27 -2.85 5.17
CA THR A 128 12.34 -2.80 4.04
C THR A 128 12.65 -3.88 3.01
N SER A 129 11.72 -4.07 2.09
CA SER A 129 11.87 -4.91 0.91
C SER A 129 11.17 -4.26 -0.27
N HIS A 130 11.48 -4.68 -1.50
CA HIS A 130 10.74 -4.21 -2.68
C HIS A 130 9.23 -4.48 -2.56
N LEU A 131 8.83 -5.61 -1.97
CA LEU A 131 7.43 -5.96 -1.76
C LEU A 131 6.75 -5.02 -0.76
N SER A 132 7.45 -4.67 0.34
CA SER A 132 6.91 -3.74 1.34
C SER A 132 6.88 -2.30 0.82
N ASN A 133 7.86 -1.88 0.02
CA ASN A 133 7.82 -0.58 -0.65
C ASN A 133 6.67 -0.49 -1.67
N PHE A 134 6.53 -1.52 -2.51
CA PHE A 134 5.45 -1.61 -3.49
C PHE A 134 4.07 -1.60 -2.84
N THR A 135 3.90 -2.36 -1.76
CA THR A 135 2.62 -2.45 -1.03
C THR A 135 2.24 -1.09 -0.43
N LEU A 136 3.18 -0.38 0.21
CA LEU A 136 2.92 0.97 0.72
C LEU A 136 2.59 1.95 -0.40
N GLY A 137 3.28 1.87 -1.55
CA GLY A 137 2.99 2.75 -2.67
C GLY A 137 1.62 2.53 -3.28
N VAL A 138 1.14 1.28 -3.36
CA VAL A 138 -0.27 1.01 -3.72
C VAL A 138 -1.22 1.70 -2.73
N SER A 139 -0.94 1.67 -1.43
CA SER A 139 -1.73 2.38 -0.40
C SER A 139 -1.65 3.89 -0.51
N VAL A 140 -0.48 4.45 -0.83
CA VAL A 140 -0.33 5.90 -1.10
C VAL A 140 -1.19 6.32 -2.28
N GLY A 141 -1.18 5.55 -3.38
CA GLY A 141 -2.07 5.78 -4.51
C GLY A 141 -3.55 5.76 -4.12
N TYR A 142 -3.95 4.80 -3.26
CA TYR A 142 -5.29 4.76 -2.70
C TYR A 142 -5.63 6.00 -1.87
N PHE A 143 -4.79 6.38 -0.90
CA PHE A 143 -5.05 7.53 -0.04
C PHE A 143 -5.15 8.83 -0.83
N ILE A 144 -4.34 9.00 -1.89
CA ILE A 144 -4.46 10.15 -2.80
C ILE A 144 -5.82 10.16 -3.50
N ALA A 145 -6.23 9.04 -4.09
CA ALA A 145 -7.51 8.95 -4.79
C ALA A 145 -8.70 9.19 -3.85
N ASP A 146 -8.70 8.56 -2.68
CA ASP A 146 -9.81 8.66 -1.72
C ASP A 146 -9.88 10.07 -1.10
N LEU A 147 -8.73 10.67 -0.76
CA LEU A 147 -8.68 12.04 -0.27
C LEU A 147 -9.15 13.05 -1.33
N ALA A 148 -8.77 12.85 -2.60
CA ALA A 148 -9.25 13.68 -3.71
C ALA A 148 -10.78 13.59 -3.86
N MET A 149 -11.35 12.38 -3.74
CA MET A 149 -12.80 12.17 -3.75
C MET A 149 -13.48 12.86 -2.56
N ILE A 150 -12.93 12.70 -1.35
CA ILE A 150 -13.45 13.34 -0.13
C ILE A 150 -13.49 14.86 -0.30
N PHE A 151 -12.41 15.48 -0.78
CA PHE A 151 -12.39 16.93 -1.01
C PHE A 151 -13.37 17.37 -2.10
N TRP A 152 -13.44 16.63 -3.21
CA TRP A 152 -14.30 16.99 -4.34
C TRP A 152 -15.78 16.95 -3.98
N PHE A 153 -16.18 16.03 -3.12
CA PHE A 153 -17.57 15.84 -2.71
C PHE A 153 -17.84 16.25 -1.26
N TYR A 154 -16.92 16.97 -0.61
CA TYR A 154 -17.07 17.43 0.77
C TYR A 154 -18.32 18.30 0.92
N PRO A 155 -19.12 18.14 2.00
CA PRO A 155 -19.01 17.20 3.13
C PRO A 155 -19.79 15.88 2.92
N SER A 156 -20.18 15.55 1.69
CA SER A 156 -21.12 14.45 1.42
C SER A 156 -20.54 13.05 1.62
N LEU A 157 -19.20 12.89 1.57
CA LEU A 157 -18.51 11.60 1.74
C LEU A 157 -17.95 11.36 3.15
N GLY A 158 -17.91 12.39 4.01
CA GLY A 158 -17.38 12.30 5.36
C GLY A 158 -17.16 13.68 6.00
N GLY A 159 -17.10 13.71 7.33
CA GLY A 159 -16.78 14.91 8.10
C GLY A 159 -15.28 15.21 8.13
N MET A 160 -14.91 16.27 8.87
CA MET A 160 -13.51 16.70 9.01
C MET A 160 -12.61 15.63 9.64
N GLU A 161 -13.17 14.77 10.50
CA GLU A 161 -12.48 13.63 11.10
C GLU A 161 -11.94 12.66 10.03
N TYR A 162 -12.69 12.43 8.95
CA TYR A 162 -12.24 11.59 7.83
C TYR A 162 -11.13 12.26 7.04
N VAL A 163 -11.22 13.58 6.84
CA VAL A 163 -10.19 14.36 6.14
C VAL A 163 -8.86 14.30 6.90
N PHE A 164 -8.88 14.59 8.21
CA PHE A 164 -7.68 14.54 9.04
C PHE A 164 -7.09 13.13 9.12
N HIS A 165 -7.94 12.10 9.25
CA HIS A 165 -7.51 10.72 9.24
C HIS A 165 -6.78 10.36 7.94
N HIS A 166 -7.36 10.68 6.77
CA HIS A 166 -6.76 10.36 5.47
C HIS A 166 -5.47 11.14 5.22
N ILE A 167 -5.39 12.41 5.63
CA ILE A 167 -4.14 13.19 5.53
C ILE A 167 -3.05 12.56 6.39
N LEU A 168 -3.36 12.19 7.63
CA LEU A 168 -2.40 11.56 8.53
C LEU A 168 -1.89 10.23 7.94
N CYS A 169 -2.80 9.36 7.50
CA CYS A 169 -2.46 8.09 6.87
C CYS A 169 -1.60 8.29 5.61
N LEU A 170 -1.94 9.27 4.76
CA LEU A 170 -1.18 9.60 3.56
C LEU A 170 0.24 10.05 3.91
N VAL A 171 0.39 10.98 4.85
CA VAL A 171 1.72 11.50 5.25
C VAL A 171 2.58 10.40 5.84
N CYS A 172 2.02 9.57 6.74
CA CYS A 172 2.75 8.45 7.32
C CYS A 172 3.15 7.40 6.28
N ALA A 173 2.25 7.05 5.35
CA ALA A 173 2.52 6.08 4.30
C ALA A 173 3.57 6.60 3.31
N VAL A 174 3.48 7.87 2.90
CA VAL A 174 4.48 8.51 2.02
C VAL A 174 5.85 8.54 2.69
N TYR A 175 5.90 8.94 3.97
CA TYR A 175 7.15 8.93 4.74
C TYR A 175 7.78 7.53 4.74
N ALA A 176 7.04 6.53 5.24
CA ALA A 176 7.54 5.16 5.38
C ALA A 176 7.93 4.51 4.04
N MET A 177 7.24 4.88 2.96
CA MET A 177 7.57 4.43 1.60
C MET A 177 8.86 5.06 1.06
N LEU A 178 9.03 6.37 1.23
CA LEU A 178 10.17 7.11 0.65
C LEU A 178 11.45 6.99 1.46
N SER A 179 11.36 7.01 2.80
CA SER A 179 12.53 6.86 3.67
C SER A 179 12.92 5.40 3.88
N GLY A 180 11.97 4.49 3.71
CA GLY A 180 12.12 3.10 4.12
C GLY A 180 12.15 2.91 5.64
N GLU A 181 11.75 3.91 6.40
CA GLU A 181 11.80 3.86 7.86
C GLU A 181 10.41 3.64 8.47
N GLY A 182 10.37 2.95 9.60
CA GLY A 182 9.15 2.76 10.39
C GLY A 182 8.08 1.90 9.69
N GLN A 183 8.42 1.14 8.65
CA GLN A 183 7.46 0.35 7.90
C GLN A 183 6.73 -0.67 8.76
N LEU A 184 7.41 -1.28 9.74
CA LEU A 184 6.79 -2.18 10.71
C LEU A 184 5.58 -1.54 11.38
N TYR A 185 5.75 -0.34 11.94
CA TYR A 185 4.68 0.37 12.62
C TYR A 185 3.61 0.82 11.63
N ALA A 186 3.98 1.28 10.44
CA ALA A 186 3.02 1.60 9.39
C ALA A 186 2.11 0.39 9.06
N TYR A 187 2.70 -0.79 8.87
CA TYR A 187 1.95 -2.02 8.62
C TYR A 187 1.12 -2.48 9.81
N MET A 188 1.64 -2.37 11.04
CA MET A 188 0.86 -2.66 12.24
C MET A 188 -0.38 -1.77 12.34
N PHE A 189 -0.26 -0.48 12.03
CA PHE A 189 -1.41 0.42 11.96
C PHE A 189 -2.36 0.04 10.83
N LEU A 190 -1.84 -0.31 9.64
CA LEU A 190 -2.66 -0.69 8.49
C LEU A 190 -3.44 -2.00 8.67
N ILE A 191 -3.08 -2.87 9.63
CA ILE A 191 -3.92 -4.02 10.01
C ILE A 191 -5.30 -3.57 10.53
N SER A 192 -5.41 -2.35 11.08
CA SER A 192 -6.70 -1.82 11.55
C SER A 192 -7.73 -1.62 10.43
N GLU A 193 -7.29 -1.52 9.17
CA GLU A 193 -8.16 -1.46 7.99
C GLU A 193 -9.04 -2.72 7.82
N THR A 194 -8.72 -3.82 8.49
CA THR A 194 -9.55 -5.04 8.50
C THR A 194 -11.01 -4.77 8.93
N THR A 195 -11.25 -3.68 9.66
CA THR A 195 -12.60 -3.28 10.10
C THR A 195 -13.38 -2.56 9.00
N THR A 196 -12.71 -1.93 8.03
CA THR A 196 -13.28 -1.12 6.95
C THR A 196 -14.28 -1.92 6.07
N PRO A 197 -14.00 -3.15 5.63
CA PRO A 197 -14.98 -3.98 4.93
C PRO A 197 -16.28 -4.18 5.71
N GLY A 198 -16.18 -4.40 7.02
CA GLY A 198 -17.33 -4.56 7.91
C GLY A 198 -18.13 -3.25 8.05
N ILE A 199 -17.45 -2.12 8.21
CA ILE A 199 -18.08 -0.78 8.24
C ILE A 199 -18.86 -0.53 6.95
N ASN A 200 -18.24 -0.77 5.80
CA ASN A 200 -18.86 -0.59 4.49
C ASN A 200 -20.03 -1.56 4.26
N LEU A 201 -19.90 -2.83 4.64
CA LEU A 201 -20.99 -3.81 4.57
C LEU A 201 -22.20 -3.38 5.41
N ARG A 202 -21.95 -2.86 6.61
CA ARG A 202 -23.00 -2.33 7.48
C ARG A 202 -23.75 -1.18 6.80
N TRP A 203 -23.00 -0.27 6.18
CA TRP A 203 -23.58 0.85 5.44
C TRP A 203 -24.37 0.38 4.20
N PHE A 204 -23.87 -0.59 3.43
CA PHE A 204 -24.60 -1.16 2.29
C PHE A 204 -25.92 -1.80 2.72
N LEU A 205 -25.92 -2.54 3.84
CA LEU A 205 -27.13 -3.12 4.41
C LEU A 205 -28.11 -2.05 4.88
N ASP A 206 -27.63 -0.95 5.47
CA ASP A 206 -28.48 0.18 5.87
C ASP A 206 -29.16 0.85 4.67
N VAL A 207 -28.39 1.20 3.65
CA VAL A 207 -28.90 1.82 2.42
C VAL A 207 -29.87 0.89 1.68
N ALA A 208 -29.69 -0.42 1.80
CA ALA A 208 -30.62 -1.41 1.28
C ALA A 208 -31.89 -1.64 2.15
N GLY A 209 -32.08 -0.88 3.23
CA GLY A 209 -33.21 -1.02 4.15
C GLY A 209 -33.15 -2.26 5.04
N LYS A 210 -31.96 -2.88 5.21
CA LYS A 210 -31.75 -4.16 5.91
C LYS A 210 -31.15 -4.01 7.32
N LYS A 211 -31.33 -2.87 7.99
CA LYS A 211 -30.87 -2.62 9.37
C LYS A 211 -31.33 -3.68 10.38
N ASN A 212 -32.54 -4.21 10.23
CA ASN A 212 -33.11 -5.21 11.15
C ASN A 212 -32.78 -6.66 10.77
N SER A 213 -31.92 -6.87 9.76
CA SER A 213 -31.55 -8.22 9.32
C SER A 213 -30.55 -8.88 10.27
N LYS A 214 -30.57 -10.22 10.33
CA LYS A 214 -29.54 -10.99 11.05
C LYS A 214 -28.13 -10.67 10.55
N ALA A 215 -27.96 -10.47 9.24
CA ALA A 215 -26.69 -10.10 8.63
C ALA A 215 -26.13 -8.78 9.19
N TYR A 216 -26.98 -7.78 9.40
CA TYR A 216 -26.57 -6.49 9.97
C TYR A 216 -26.09 -6.63 11.42
N ILE A 217 -26.76 -7.46 12.22
CA ILE A 217 -26.39 -7.72 13.62
C ILE A 217 -25.10 -8.52 13.69
N VAL A 218 -25.01 -9.64 12.95
CA VAL A 218 -23.81 -10.49 12.89
C VAL A 218 -22.60 -9.71 12.43
N ASN A 219 -22.74 -8.87 11.38
CA ASN A 219 -21.67 -7.99 10.93
C ASN A 219 -21.22 -7.02 12.03
N GLY A 220 -22.16 -6.44 12.79
CA GLY A 220 -21.82 -5.55 13.91
C GLY A 220 -21.00 -6.26 15.01
N VAL A 221 -21.37 -7.50 15.36
CA VAL A 221 -20.62 -8.31 16.33
C VAL A 221 -19.25 -8.69 15.78
N ALA A 222 -19.17 -9.12 14.53
CA ALA A 222 -17.91 -9.48 13.88
C ALA A 222 -16.95 -8.28 13.81
N MET A 223 -17.45 -7.09 13.46
CA MET A 223 -16.66 -5.85 13.47
C MET A 223 -16.08 -5.54 14.86
N PHE A 224 -16.89 -5.67 15.92
CA PHE A 224 -16.43 -5.41 17.28
C PHE A 224 -15.32 -6.38 17.70
N ILE A 225 -15.49 -7.67 17.42
CA ILE A 225 -14.46 -8.69 17.68
C ILE A 225 -13.18 -8.40 16.88
N THR A 226 -13.33 -8.07 15.60
CA THR A 226 -12.19 -7.79 14.72
C THR A 226 -11.42 -6.56 15.21
N TRP A 227 -12.13 -5.50 15.60
CA TRP A 227 -11.53 -4.32 16.20
C TRP A 227 -10.77 -4.64 17.50
N LEU A 228 -11.35 -5.46 18.40
CA LEU A 228 -10.67 -5.89 19.63
C LEU A 228 -9.37 -6.66 19.34
N VAL A 229 -9.39 -7.58 18.37
CA VAL A 229 -8.22 -8.36 17.98
C VAL A 229 -7.14 -7.46 17.38
N SER A 230 -7.49 -6.57 16.46
CA SER A 230 -6.54 -5.62 15.86
C SER A 230 -5.94 -4.67 16.89
N ALA A 231 -6.77 -4.12 17.80
CA ALA A 231 -6.31 -3.23 18.86
C ALA A 231 -5.35 -3.94 19.83
N LYS A 232 -5.67 -5.19 20.22
CA LYS A 232 -4.79 -6.00 21.07
C LYS A 232 -3.48 -6.32 20.36
N THR A 233 -3.53 -6.66 19.07
CA THR A 233 -2.34 -6.93 18.25
C THR A 233 -1.45 -5.70 18.21
N LEU A 234 -2.00 -4.54 17.88
CA LEU A 234 -1.26 -3.27 17.87
C LEU A 234 -0.63 -2.97 19.24
N HIS A 235 -1.37 -3.14 20.33
CA HIS A 235 -0.87 -2.88 21.68
C HIS A 235 0.25 -3.83 22.10
N LEU A 236 0.09 -5.14 21.86
CA LEU A 236 1.11 -6.15 22.18
C LEU A 236 2.39 -5.91 21.38
N SER A 237 2.27 -5.52 20.11
CA SER A 237 3.43 -5.21 19.28
C SER A 237 4.27 -4.05 19.80
N PHE A 238 3.65 -3.05 20.46
CA PHE A 238 4.37 -1.96 21.11
C PHE A 238 5.00 -2.36 22.45
N LEU A 239 4.58 -3.47 23.06
CA LEU A 239 5.09 -3.94 24.35
C LEU A 239 6.18 -5.00 24.24
N LEU A 240 6.28 -5.69 23.09
CA LEU A 240 7.16 -6.84 22.88
C LEU A 240 8.44 -6.50 22.09
N GLN A 241 8.69 -5.22 21.82
CA GLN A 241 9.91 -4.70 21.19
C GLN A 241 10.67 -3.81 22.17
#